data_AF-A0A962GQ11-F1
#
_entry.id   AF-A0A962GQ11-F1
#
_cell.length_a   1.000
_cell.length_b   1.000
_cell.length_c   1.000
_cell.angle_alpha   90.00
_cell.angle_beta   90.00
_cell.angle_gamma   90.00
#
_symmetry.space_group_name_H-M   'P 1'
#
loop_
_entity.id
_entity.type
_entity.pdbx_description
1 polymer ?
#
loop_
_entity_poly.entity_id
_entity_poly.type
_entity_poly.pdbx_seq_one_letter_code
_entity_poly.pdbx_strand_id
1 'polypeptide(L)'
;MKRHLLPLALALAVGIGIGGTIPSAQAASIAATQAAPDPAVQLRNAIDHLRHNDLVSLVQTMLPPAKYQMLQGAYEIKRNEPLSDDDREEFAEGFGRFTAPDAVDQLMAEIEPKLDKARPQAEGAILMALGAMQMAVASPESDLTDEQRAAIRLAMPGFERWVKGTDFLSSSRMRQALTLV
;
A
#
# COMPACT_ATOMS: atom_id res chain seq x y z
N MET A 1 -30.39 21.49 -11.81
CA MET A 1 -29.47 22.38 -11.06
C MET A 1 -28.84 21.58 -9.93
N LYS A 2 -27.50 21.67 -9.81
CA LYS A 2 -26.61 21.13 -8.75
C LYS A 2 -26.44 19.60 -8.73
N ARG A 3 -25.47 19.15 -9.53
CA ARG A 3 -24.81 17.85 -9.51
C ARG A 3 -23.89 17.78 -8.29
N HIS A 4 -24.07 16.80 -7.41
CA HIS A 4 -23.06 16.45 -6.40
C HIS A 4 -22.24 15.28 -6.94
N LEU A 5 -21.12 15.63 -7.57
CA LEU A 5 -20.01 14.72 -7.88
C LEU A 5 -19.09 14.69 -6.66
N LEU A 6 -19.11 13.61 -5.88
CA LEU A 6 -18.07 13.16 -4.92
C LEU A 6 -18.68 11.92 -4.23
N PRO A 7 -18.10 10.70 -4.31
CA PRO A 7 -16.69 10.43 -4.03
C PRO A 7 -16.09 9.28 -4.89
N LEU A 8 -15.33 9.61 -5.92
CA LEU A 8 -14.40 8.69 -6.59
C LEU A 8 -12.97 9.22 -6.39
N ALA A 9 -12.49 9.20 -5.15
CA ALA A 9 -11.16 9.69 -4.81
C ALA A 9 -10.59 9.06 -3.52
N LEU A 10 -10.82 7.76 -3.30
CA LEU A 10 -10.26 7.04 -2.15
C LEU A 10 -9.37 5.87 -2.61
N ALA A 11 -8.38 6.16 -3.46
CA ALA A 11 -7.34 5.19 -3.80
C ALA A 11 -5.93 5.80 -3.97
N LEU A 12 -5.71 7.08 -3.63
CA LEU A 12 -4.42 7.74 -3.85
C LEU A 12 -3.93 8.63 -2.69
N ALA A 13 -4.19 8.23 -1.44
CA ALA A 13 -3.67 8.94 -0.27
C ALA A 13 -3.36 8.00 0.90
N VAL A 14 -2.38 7.12 0.74
CA VAL A 14 -1.61 6.59 1.87
C VAL A 14 -0.27 7.30 1.84
N GLY A 15 -0.21 8.50 2.45
CA GLY A 15 1.04 9.25 2.54
C GLY A 15 0.93 10.77 2.48
N ILE A 16 -0.13 11.41 2.98
CA ILE A 16 -0.11 12.85 3.29
C ILE A 16 -0.81 13.08 4.64
N GLY A 17 -0.02 13.54 5.61
CA GLY A 17 -0.35 14.24 6.84
C GLY A 17 -1.73 14.06 7.47
N ILE A 18 -1.79 13.33 8.59
CA ILE A 18 -2.84 13.54 9.60
C ILE A 18 -2.39 14.70 10.51
N GLY A 19 -2.31 15.91 9.94
CA GLY A 19 -2.25 17.15 10.69
C GLY A 19 -3.68 17.58 11.00
N GLY A 20 -4.26 17.00 12.04
CA GLY A 20 -5.60 17.33 12.52
C GLY A 20 -5.66 17.16 14.02
N THR A 21 -5.75 18.27 14.74
CA THR A 21 -5.80 18.34 16.20
C THR A 21 -7.01 17.57 16.75
N ILE A 22 -6.76 16.50 17.52
CA ILE A 22 -7.77 15.79 18.32
C ILE A 22 -7.49 16.11 19.80
N PRO A 23 -8.51 16.47 20.60
CA PRO A 23 -8.33 16.89 21.99
C PRO A 23 -7.74 15.76 22.85
N SER A 24 -6.80 16.15 23.71
CA SER A 24 -6.02 15.31 24.61
C SER A 24 -6.91 14.51 25.58
N ALA A 25 -7.17 13.25 25.26
CA ALA A 25 -7.53 12.25 26.25
C ALA A 25 -6.24 11.59 26.74
N GLN A 26 -5.81 12.00 27.93
CA GLN A 26 -4.68 11.44 28.65
C GLN A 26 -4.97 9.96 28.96
N ALA A 27 -4.35 9.05 28.19
CA ALA A 27 -4.34 7.63 28.46
C ALA A 27 -2.90 7.21 28.76
N ALA A 28 -2.74 6.60 29.92
CA ALA A 28 -1.50 6.23 30.58
C ALA A 28 -0.45 5.61 29.64
N SER A 29 0.80 6.04 29.82
CA SER A 29 1.98 5.38 29.30
C SER A 29 2.07 3.97 29.86
N ILE A 30 1.57 2.99 29.12
CA ILE A 30 2.05 1.62 29.26
C ILE A 30 3.32 1.58 28.43
N ALA A 31 4.46 1.81 29.09
CA ALA A 31 5.76 1.44 28.56
C ALA A 31 5.76 -0.08 28.38
N ALA A 32 5.24 -0.54 27.25
CA ALA A 32 5.44 -1.89 26.79
C ALA A 32 6.90 -1.94 26.32
N THR A 33 7.77 -2.44 27.18
CA THR A 33 9.09 -2.96 26.82
C THR A 33 8.90 -4.23 25.99
N GLN A 34 8.19 -4.15 24.87
CA GLN A 34 8.39 -5.12 23.81
C GLN A 34 9.69 -4.70 23.16
N ALA A 35 10.73 -5.53 23.30
CA ALA A 35 11.89 -5.44 22.44
C ALA A 35 11.34 -5.34 21.01
N ALA A 36 11.48 -4.17 20.38
CA ALA A 36 10.96 -3.95 19.05
C ALA A 36 11.53 -5.10 18.20
N PRO A 37 10.67 -5.98 17.64
CA PRO A 37 11.17 -7.10 16.87
C PRO A 37 12.10 -6.54 15.81
N ASP A 38 13.26 -7.17 15.59
CA ASP A 38 14.25 -6.72 14.61
C ASP A 38 13.50 -6.28 13.32
N PRO A 39 13.61 -5.00 12.91
CA PRO A 39 12.90 -4.50 11.74
C PRO A 39 13.15 -5.36 10.49
N ALA A 40 14.33 -5.97 10.38
CA ALA A 40 14.63 -6.90 9.31
C ALA A 40 13.81 -8.19 9.39
N VAL A 41 13.55 -8.70 10.58
CA VAL A 41 12.68 -9.88 10.81
C VAL A 41 11.22 -9.52 10.52
N GLN A 42 10.74 -8.35 10.96
CA GLN A 42 9.38 -7.91 10.66
C GLN A 42 9.14 -7.79 9.15
N LEU A 43 10.10 -7.20 8.42
CA LEU A 43 10.01 -7.08 6.97
C LEU A 43 10.05 -8.44 6.27
N ARG A 44 10.91 -9.37 6.73
CA ARG A 44 10.94 -10.74 6.19
C ARG A 44 9.61 -11.45 6.40
N ASN A 45 9.03 -11.37 7.60
CA ASN A 45 7.73 -11.96 7.89
C ASN A 45 6.63 -11.37 6.98
N ALA A 46 6.62 -10.05 6.78
CA ALA A 46 5.68 -9.41 5.86
C ALA A 46 5.86 -9.91 4.40
N ILE A 47 7.11 -10.05 3.94
CA ILE A 47 7.41 -10.62 2.62
C ILE A 47 6.94 -12.07 2.52
N ASP A 48 7.12 -12.87 3.56
CA ASP A 48 6.71 -14.27 3.58
C ASP A 48 5.18 -14.39 3.58
N HIS A 49 4.46 -13.57 4.35
CA HIS A 49 3.00 -13.50 4.29
C HIS A 49 2.51 -13.12 2.88
N LEU A 50 3.14 -12.13 2.25
CA LEU A 50 2.81 -11.74 0.88
C LEU A 50 3.05 -12.87 -0.13
N ARG A 51 4.18 -13.59 -0.03
CA ARG A 51 4.52 -14.70 -0.93
C ARG A 51 3.58 -15.89 -0.80
N HIS A 52 3.07 -16.15 0.40
CA HIS A 52 2.13 -17.24 0.66
C HIS A 52 0.66 -16.80 0.53
N ASN A 53 0.40 -15.59 0.02
CA ASN A 53 -0.94 -15.01 -0.12
C ASN A 53 -1.72 -14.93 1.21
N ASP A 54 -1.02 -14.82 2.33
CA ASP A 54 -1.60 -14.63 3.67
C ASP A 54 -1.82 -13.15 3.94
N LEU A 55 -2.84 -12.60 3.28
CA LEU A 55 -3.16 -11.18 3.35
C LEU A 55 -3.62 -10.75 4.76
N VAL A 56 -4.23 -11.66 5.52
CA VAL A 56 -4.69 -11.35 6.88
C VAL A 56 -3.51 -11.10 7.80
N SER A 57 -2.53 -12.01 7.81
CA SER A 57 -1.32 -11.85 8.62
C SER A 57 -0.45 -10.70 8.12
N LEU A 58 -0.42 -10.44 6.80
CA LEU A 58 0.24 -9.26 6.24
C LEU A 58 -0.36 -7.97 6.81
N VAL A 59 -1.69 -7.81 6.76
CA VAL A 59 -2.40 -6.64 7.27
C VAL A 59 -2.17 -6.49 8.79
N GLN A 60 -2.23 -7.59 9.55
CA GLN A 60 -1.96 -7.58 10.99
C GLN A 60 -0.52 -7.19 11.32
N THR A 61 0.44 -7.56 10.48
CA THR A 61 1.86 -7.19 10.65
C THR A 61 2.11 -5.72 10.34
N MET A 62 1.36 -5.15 9.39
CA MET A 62 1.55 -3.78 8.90
C MET A 62 0.74 -2.73 9.67
N LEU A 63 -0.34 -3.12 10.36
CA LEU A 63 -1.25 -2.20 11.04
C LEU A 63 -1.17 -2.34 12.56
N PRO A 64 -1.22 -1.22 13.31
CA PRO A 64 -1.43 -1.27 14.75
C PRO A 64 -2.73 -2.01 15.10
N PRO A 65 -2.78 -2.80 16.20
CA PRO A 65 -3.96 -3.60 16.56
C PRO A 65 -5.27 -2.81 16.62
N ALA A 66 -5.22 -1.57 17.12
CA ALA A 66 -6.40 -0.70 17.19
C ALA A 66 -6.96 -0.34 15.80
N LYS A 67 -6.10 -0.15 14.80
CA LYS A 67 -6.51 0.15 13.42
C LYS A 67 -7.08 -1.09 12.73
N TYR A 68 -6.52 -2.26 13.03
CA TYR A 68 -7.04 -3.53 12.53
C TYR A 68 -8.46 -3.81 13.04
N GLN A 69 -8.72 -3.61 14.33
CA GLN A 69 -10.07 -3.76 14.91
C GLN A 69 -11.09 -2.81 14.28
N MET A 70 -10.69 -1.56 14.02
CA MET A 70 -11.54 -0.58 13.33
C MET A 70 -11.91 -1.04 11.90
N LEU A 71 -10.93 -1.59 11.17
CA LEU A 71 -11.14 -2.12 9.82
C LEU A 71 -12.11 -3.31 9.84
N GLN A 72 -11.93 -4.24 10.78
CA GLN A 72 -12.85 -5.37 10.96
C GLN A 72 -14.28 -4.90 11.24
N GLY A 73 -14.44 -3.92 12.15
CA GLY A 73 -15.76 -3.36 12.45
C GLY A 73 -16.42 -2.72 11.21
N ALA A 74 -15.66 -1.94 10.43
CA ALA A 74 -16.17 -1.34 9.20
C ALA A 74 -16.58 -2.40 8.16
N TYR A 75 -15.79 -3.47 8.04
CA TYR A 75 -16.10 -4.60 7.15
C TYR A 75 -17.41 -5.29 7.56
N GLU A 76 -17.59 -5.61 8.84
CA GLU A 76 -18.82 -6.28 9.30
C GLU A 76 -20.06 -5.40 9.11
N ILE A 77 -19.94 -4.08 9.26
CA ILE A 77 -21.05 -3.15 8.93
C ILE A 77 -21.40 -3.26 7.44
N LYS A 78 -20.40 -3.16 6.56
CA LYS A 78 -20.60 -3.20 5.10
C LYS A 78 -21.11 -4.54 4.60
N ARG A 79 -20.64 -5.64 5.17
CA ARG A 79 -21.06 -6.99 4.83
C ARG A 79 -22.56 -7.24 5.07
N ASN A 80 -23.15 -6.53 6.03
CA ASN A 80 -24.56 -6.67 6.37
C ASN A 80 -25.48 -5.76 5.53
N GLU A 81 -24.92 -4.90 4.67
CA GLU A 81 -25.71 -4.12 3.72
C GLU A 81 -26.32 -5.06 2.66
N PRO A 82 -27.61 -4.87 2.29
CA PRO A 82 -28.23 -5.68 1.26
C PRO A 82 -27.54 -5.43 -0.09
N LEU A 83 -27.11 -6.50 -0.76
CA LEU A 83 -26.57 -6.40 -2.12
C LEU A 83 -27.70 -6.09 -3.10
N SER A 84 -27.51 -5.06 -3.92
CA SER A 84 -28.36 -4.78 -5.07
C SER A 84 -28.04 -5.71 -6.25
N ASP A 85 -28.90 -5.74 -7.25
CA ASP A 85 -28.63 -6.46 -8.50
C ASP A 85 -27.49 -5.80 -9.28
N ASP A 86 -27.41 -4.46 -9.25
CA ASP A 86 -26.31 -3.68 -9.85
C ASP A 86 -24.95 -4.09 -9.25
N ASP A 87 -24.86 -4.26 -7.93
CA ASP A 87 -23.62 -4.70 -7.26
C ASP A 87 -23.17 -6.09 -7.72
N ARG A 88 -24.13 -6.98 -8.00
CA ARG A 88 -23.85 -8.34 -8.47
C ARG A 88 -23.38 -8.33 -9.92
N GLU A 89 -23.96 -7.47 -10.74
CA GLU A 89 -23.56 -7.30 -12.14
C GLU A 89 -22.15 -6.69 -12.23
N GLU A 90 -21.86 -5.64 -11.45
CA GLU A 90 -20.52 -5.03 -11.38
C GLU A 90 -19.47 -6.04 -10.91
N PHE A 91 -19.79 -6.84 -9.88
CA PHE A 91 -18.90 -7.90 -9.43
C PHE A 91 -18.67 -8.96 -10.52
N ALA A 92 -19.72 -9.42 -11.19
CA ALA A 92 -19.61 -10.44 -12.24
C ALA A 92 -18.79 -9.94 -13.43
N GLU A 93 -19.00 -8.68 -13.85
CA GLU A 93 -18.22 -8.05 -14.92
C GLU A 93 -16.75 -7.92 -14.52
N GLY A 94 -16.49 -7.33 -13.35
CA GLY A 94 -15.14 -7.12 -12.85
C GLY A 94 -14.38 -8.43 -12.64
N PHE A 95 -15.01 -9.40 -11.96
CA PHE A 95 -14.40 -10.69 -11.68
C PHE A 95 -14.24 -11.54 -12.96
N GLY A 96 -15.21 -11.48 -13.87
CA GLY A 96 -15.15 -12.14 -15.17
C GLY A 96 -13.95 -11.69 -15.99
N ARG A 97 -13.64 -10.39 -15.99
CA ARG A 97 -12.48 -9.83 -16.69
C ARG A 97 -11.13 -10.39 -16.21
N PHE A 98 -10.99 -10.68 -14.92
CA PHE A 98 -9.75 -11.25 -14.37
C PHE A 98 -9.65 -12.78 -14.50
N THR A 99 -10.77 -13.46 -14.69
CA THR A 99 -10.86 -14.92 -14.69
C THR A 99 -11.12 -15.52 -16.07
N ALA A 100 -11.32 -14.69 -17.10
CA ALA A 100 -11.43 -15.13 -18.48
C ALA A 100 -10.16 -15.89 -18.94
N PRO A 101 -10.29 -16.87 -19.85
CA PRO A 101 -9.14 -17.64 -20.35
C PRO A 101 -8.02 -16.79 -20.98
N ASP A 102 -8.37 -15.63 -21.53
CA ASP A 102 -7.49 -14.66 -22.17
C ASP A 102 -7.33 -13.35 -21.35
N ALA A 103 -7.73 -13.37 -20.07
CA ALA A 103 -7.68 -12.20 -19.18
C ALA A 103 -6.30 -11.54 -19.16
N VAL A 104 -5.23 -12.32 -19.08
CA VAL A 104 -3.85 -11.81 -19.07
C VAL A 104 -3.54 -11.03 -20.35
N ASP A 105 -3.94 -11.53 -21.52
CA ASP A 105 -3.67 -10.87 -22.80
C ASP A 105 -4.49 -9.59 -22.97
N GLN A 106 -5.78 -9.62 -22.58
CA GLN A 106 -6.63 -8.43 -22.60
C GLN A 106 -6.10 -7.34 -21.65
N LEU A 107 -5.72 -7.72 -20.42
CA LEU A 107 -5.17 -6.79 -19.43
C LEU A 107 -3.83 -6.21 -19.89
N MET A 108 -2.95 -7.04 -20.45
CA MET A 108 -1.67 -6.58 -20.98
C MET A 108 -1.84 -5.62 -22.16
N ALA A 109 -2.79 -5.85 -23.06
CA ALA A 109 -3.09 -4.95 -24.17
C ALA A 109 -3.51 -3.54 -23.69
N GLU A 110 -4.17 -3.43 -22.54
CA GLU A 110 -4.53 -2.14 -21.93
C GLU A 110 -3.39 -1.51 -21.10
N ILE A 111 -2.57 -2.33 -20.45
CA ILE A 111 -1.53 -1.88 -19.52
C ILE A 111 -0.25 -1.47 -20.27
N GLU A 112 0.20 -2.23 -21.26
CA GLU A 112 1.44 -1.96 -22.01
C GLU A 112 1.52 -0.52 -22.54
N PRO A 113 0.48 0.04 -23.19
CA PRO A 113 0.52 1.43 -23.65
C PRO A 113 0.65 2.45 -22.51
N LYS A 114 0.13 2.13 -21.31
CA LYS A 114 0.26 2.98 -20.12
C LYS A 114 1.66 2.91 -19.54
N LEU A 115 2.29 1.72 -19.54
CA LEU A 115 3.68 1.54 -19.13
C LEU A 115 4.62 2.35 -20.03
N ASP A 116 4.41 2.31 -21.34
CA ASP A 116 5.23 3.07 -22.29
C ASP A 116 5.10 4.58 -22.12
N LYS A 117 3.88 5.07 -21.90
CA LYS A 117 3.64 6.49 -21.56
C LYS A 117 4.27 6.88 -20.23
N ALA A 118 4.32 5.97 -19.25
CA ALA A 118 4.89 6.22 -17.93
C ALA A 118 6.43 6.11 -17.90
N ARG A 119 7.05 5.38 -18.84
CA ARG A 119 8.49 5.16 -18.89
C ARG A 119 9.34 6.45 -18.88
N PRO A 120 9.08 7.49 -19.68
CA PRO A 120 9.89 8.71 -19.68
C PRO A 120 9.78 9.53 -18.38
N GLN A 121 8.65 9.44 -17.67
CA GLN A 121 8.42 10.15 -16.41
C GLN A 121 8.86 9.36 -15.16
N ALA A 122 9.15 8.06 -15.33
CA ALA A 122 9.46 7.15 -14.23
C ALA A 122 10.72 7.59 -13.46
N GLU A 123 11.78 7.97 -14.16
CA GLU A 123 13.03 8.39 -13.53
C GLU A 123 12.86 9.64 -12.67
N GLY A 124 12.16 10.66 -13.18
CA GLY A 124 11.84 11.86 -12.44
C GLY A 124 10.97 11.59 -11.21
N ALA A 125 9.97 10.71 -11.34
CA ALA A 125 9.12 10.29 -10.23
C ALA A 125 9.92 9.52 -9.15
N ILE A 126 10.83 8.64 -9.56
CA ILE A 126 11.72 7.90 -8.66
C ILE A 126 12.61 8.86 -7.88
N LEU A 127 13.25 9.83 -8.54
CA LEU A 127 14.11 10.81 -7.88
C LEU A 127 13.32 11.68 -6.89
N MET A 128 12.12 12.11 -7.27
CA MET A 128 11.22 12.86 -6.39
C MET A 128 10.83 12.04 -5.16
N ALA A 129 10.47 10.77 -5.35
CA ALA A 129 10.11 9.86 -4.26
C ALA A 129 11.28 9.64 -3.29
N LEU A 130 12.50 9.44 -3.82
CA LEU A 130 13.70 9.32 -3.00
C LEU A 130 13.98 10.61 -2.21
N GLY A 131 13.84 11.78 -2.84
CA GLY A 131 13.99 13.08 -2.15
C GLY A 131 12.95 13.27 -1.04
N ALA A 132 11.69 12.94 -1.31
CA ALA A 132 10.63 13.01 -0.30
C ALA A 132 10.88 12.07 0.89
N MET A 133 11.40 10.87 0.62
CA MET A 133 11.77 9.91 1.66
C MET A 133 12.92 10.41 2.53
N GLN A 134 13.97 10.96 1.91
CA GLN A 134 15.09 11.55 2.65
C GLN A 134 14.60 12.69 3.55
N MET A 135 13.71 13.54 3.06
CA MET A 135 13.08 14.61 3.85
C MET A 135 12.24 14.07 5.01
N ALA A 136 11.43 13.02 4.77
CA ALA A 136 10.61 12.40 5.82
C ALA A 136 11.48 11.82 6.94
N VAL A 137 12.60 11.17 6.59
CA VAL A 137 13.55 10.60 7.56
C VAL A 137 14.39 11.69 8.25
N ALA A 138 14.59 12.85 7.62
CA ALA A 138 15.29 13.98 8.22
C ALA A 138 14.37 14.85 9.10
N SER A 139 13.06 14.81 8.88
CA SER A 139 12.08 15.65 9.57
C SER A 139 12.08 15.38 11.09
N PRO A 140 12.24 16.42 11.93
CA PRO A 140 12.06 16.31 13.37
C PRO A 140 10.63 15.93 13.78
N GLU A 141 9.65 16.30 12.96
CA GLU A 141 8.21 16.05 13.19
C GLU A 141 7.78 14.62 12.87
N SER A 142 8.70 13.75 12.48
CA SER A 142 8.39 12.33 12.27
C SER A 142 8.24 11.63 13.62
N ASP A 143 7.21 10.79 13.80
CA ASP A 143 7.01 9.91 14.97
C ASP A 143 8.07 8.78 15.08
N LEU A 144 9.28 8.99 14.56
CA LEU A 144 10.39 8.06 14.57
C LEU A 144 11.28 8.31 15.79
N THR A 145 11.58 7.26 16.55
CA THR A 145 12.63 7.30 17.56
C THR A 145 14.00 7.51 16.89
N ASP A 146 14.98 7.98 17.65
CA ASP A 146 16.34 8.15 17.14
C ASP A 146 16.95 6.84 16.62
N GLU A 147 16.65 5.73 17.30
CA GLU A 147 17.06 4.39 16.89
C GLU A 147 16.43 3.95 15.56
N GLN A 148 15.12 4.21 15.39
CA GLN A 148 14.41 3.91 14.13
C GLN A 148 14.97 4.76 12.97
N ARG A 149 15.24 6.04 13.23
CA ARG A 149 15.83 6.95 12.25
C ARG A 149 17.22 6.49 11.82
N ALA A 150 18.05 6.06 12.76
CA ALA A 150 19.37 5.50 12.49
C ALA A 150 19.29 4.22 11.66
N ALA A 151 18.36 3.31 11.98
CA ALA A 151 18.14 2.07 11.22
C ALA A 151 17.71 2.35 9.77
N ILE A 152 16.79 3.29 9.54
CA ILE A 152 16.35 3.67 8.20
C ILE A 152 17.49 4.29 7.39
N ARG A 153 18.28 5.18 8.01
CA ARG A 153 19.45 5.78 7.35
C ARG A 153 20.48 4.74 6.92
N LEU A 154 20.68 3.71 7.73
CA LEU A 154 21.59 2.60 7.41
C LEU A 154 21.09 1.78 6.20
N ALA A 155 19.78 1.59 6.08
CA ALA A 155 19.16 0.84 4.98
C ALA A 155 19.05 1.64 3.66
N MET A 156 19.07 2.98 3.73
CA MET A 156 18.82 3.89 2.60
C MET A 156 19.69 3.61 1.35
N PRO A 157 21.01 3.40 1.44
CA PRO A 157 21.83 3.17 0.25
C PRO A 157 21.47 1.86 -0.49
N GLY A 158 21.09 0.82 0.27
CA GLY A 158 20.63 -0.44 -0.30
C GLY A 158 19.29 -0.27 -1.00
N PHE A 159 18.37 0.46 -0.38
CA PHE A 159 17.08 0.80 -0.97
C PHE A 159 17.22 1.64 -2.24
N GLU A 160 18.04 2.69 -2.22
CA GLU A 160 18.31 3.53 -3.40
C GLU A 160 18.88 2.71 -4.57
N ARG A 161 19.82 1.80 -4.29
CA ARG A 161 20.38 0.90 -5.30
C ARG A 161 19.30 -0.03 -5.88
N TRP A 162 18.45 -0.58 -5.01
CA TRP A 162 17.37 -1.47 -5.44
C TRP A 162 16.36 -0.73 -6.32
N VAL A 163 15.88 0.44 -5.91
CA VAL A 163 14.90 1.23 -6.68
C VAL A 163 15.48 1.61 -8.05
N LYS A 164 16.71 2.14 -8.09
CA LYS A 164 17.35 2.54 -9.35
C LYS A 164 17.62 1.36 -10.30
N GLY A 165 17.87 0.17 -9.75
CA GLY A 165 18.10 -1.05 -10.54
C GLY A 165 16.83 -1.82 -10.91
N THR A 166 15.66 -1.42 -10.42
CA THR A 166 14.41 -2.15 -10.63
C THR A 166 13.62 -1.55 -11.79
N ASP A 167 13.38 -2.36 -12.83
CA ASP A 167 12.43 -2.00 -13.88
C ASP A 167 10.98 -2.22 -13.39
N PHE A 168 10.41 -1.19 -12.77
CA PHE A 168 9.02 -1.19 -12.30
C PHE A 168 7.99 -1.22 -13.43
N LEU A 169 8.40 -0.85 -14.66
CA LEU A 169 7.54 -0.78 -15.83
C LEU A 169 7.82 -1.92 -16.81
N SER A 170 8.35 -3.03 -16.31
CA SER A 170 8.62 -4.24 -17.09
C SER A 170 7.32 -4.96 -17.44
N SER A 171 6.95 -4.95 -18.72
CA SER A 171 5.79 -5.69 -19.24
C SER A 171 5.89 -7.19 -18.97
N SER A 172 7.10 -7.77 -19.04
CA SER A 172 7.32 -9.19 -18.75
C SER A 172 7.06 -9.53 -17.28
N ARG A 173 7.49 -8.68 -16.34
CA ARG A 173 7.20 -8.86 -14.91
C ARG A 173 5.72 -8.67 -14.60
N MET A 174 5.07 -7.71 -15.26
CA MET A 174 3.63 -7.50 -15.13
C MET A 174 2.85 -8.73 -15.60
N ARG A 175 3.16 -9.25 -16.79
CA ARG A 175 2.55 -10.48 -17.31
C ARG A 175 2.76 -11.66 -16.38
N GLN A 176 3.98 -11.82 -15.85
CA GLN A 176 4.28 -12.88 -14.88
C GLN A 176 3.40 -12.73 -13.63
N ALA A 177 3.26 -11.53 -13.09
CA ALA A 177 2.42 -11.27 -11.92
C ALA A 177 0.93 -11.58 -12.17
N LEU A 178 0.43 -11.32 -13.38
CA LEU A 178 -0.96 -11.63 -13.78
C LEU A 178 -1.19 -13.12 -14.07
N THR A 179 -0.13 -13.88 -14.33
CA THR A 179 -0.20 -15.31 -14.68
C THR A 179 0.01 -16.23 -13.48
N LEU A 180 0.61 -15.71 -12.40
CA LEU A 180 0.82 -16.46 -11.16
C LEU A 180 -0.54 -16.70 -10.48
N VAL A 181 -1.15 -17.82 -10.83
CA VAL A 181 -2.29 -18.46 -10.16
C VAL A 181 -1.82 -19.78 -9.57
#